data_AF-A0A368F1T3-F1
#
_entry.id   AF-A0A368F1T3-F1
#
_cell.length_a   1.000
_cell.length_b   1.000
_cell.length_c   1.000
_cell.angle_alpha   90.00
_cell.angle_beta   90.00
_cell.angle_gamma   90.00
#
_symmetry.space_group_name_H-M   'P 1'
#
loop_
_entity.id
_entity.type
_entity.pdbx_description
1 polymer ?
#
loop_
_entity_poly.entity_id
_entity_poly.type
_entity_poly.pdbx_seq_one_letter_code
_entity_poly.pdbx_strand_id
1 'polypeptide(L)'
;MFKTMHKTGDSKIKRRLRFILHSQRKPSFADAESGAFERKVLLKWTCADALQWLISLGLEEYLAAFRARRVDGKALSKCDRAAFTQLGVTRIAHRQKMEASLRRYMGSA
;
A
#
# COMPACT_ATOMS: atom_id res chain seq x y z
N MET A 1 -29.64 -42.53 17.77
CA MET A 1 -28.17 -42.55 17.93
C MET A 1 -27.55 -41.88 16.72
N PHE A 2 -26.89 -40.74 16.91
CA PHE A 2 -26.40 -39.86 15.83
C PHE A 2 -25.08 -40.37 15.23
N LYS A 3 -24.93 -40.19 13.89
CA LYS A 3 -23.68 -40.25 13.10
C LYS A 3 -22.58 -39.39 13.75
N THR A 4 -21.28 -39.52 13.49
CA THR A 4 -20.62 -39.21 12.21
C THR A 4 -19.10 -39.43 12.30
N MET A 5 -18.52 -39.81 11.17
CA MET A 5 -17.09 -40.02 10.88
C MET A 5 -16.23 -38.75 11.04
N HIS A 6 -14.96 -38.94 11.43
CA HIS A 6 -13.88 -37.97 11.23
C HIS A 6 -13.50 -37.86 9.75
N LYS A 7 -13.47 -36.64 9.21
CA LYS A 7 -12.61 -36.26 8.06
C LYS A 7 -12.21 -34.79 8.16
N THR A 8 -10.89 -34.59 8.26
CA THR A 8 -10.05 -33.68 7.46
C THR A 8 -10.54 -32.27 7.16
N GLY A 9 -9.70 -31.29 7.54
CA GLY A 9 -9.56 -30.07 6.74
C GLY A 9 -9.20 -28.80 7.51
N ASP A 10 -8.09 -28.79 8.24
CA ASP A 10 -7.52 -27.56 8.79
C ASP A 10 -7.04 -26.66 7.65
N SER A 11 -7.96 -25.81 7.17
CA SER A 11 -7.79 -24.92 6.03
C SER A 11 -6.94 -23.72 6.45
N LYS A 12 -5.64 -23.95 6.61
CA LYS A 12 -4.61 -22.93 6.79
C LYS A 12 -4.30 -22.22 5.47
N ILE A 13 -5.31 -21.59 4.86
CA ILE A 13 -5.17 -20.83 3.60
C ILE A 13 -6.04 -19.57 3.68
N LYS A 14 -5.76 -18.69 4.65
CA LYS A 14 -6.21 -17.29 4.62
C LYS A 14 -5.11 -16.38 4.08
N ARG A 15 -4.52 -16.75 2.93
CA ARG A 15 -3.61 -15.90 2.15
C ARG A 15 -4.10 -15.70 0.72
N ARG A 16 -5.41 -15.57 0.52
CA ARG A 16 -5.98 -15.37 -0.81
C ARG A 16 -7.33 -14.67 -0.81
N LEU A 17 -7.42 -13.50 -0.19
CA LEU A 17 -8.60 -12.63 -0.34
C LEU A 17 -8.20 -11.14 -0.25
N ARG A 18 -7.49 -10.66 -1.28
CA ARG A 18 -7.57 -9.25 -1.72
C ARG A 18 -7.08 -9.00 -3.16
N PHE A 19 -7.25 -9.99 -4.04
CA PHE A 19 -6.79 -9.93 -5.44
C PHE A 19 -7.91 -9.99 -6.48
N ILE A 20 -9.17 -9.76 -6.10
CA ILE A 20 -10.30 -9.74 -7.05
C ILE A 20 -11.19 -8.53 -6.73
N LEU A 21 -10.68 -7.33 -7.05
CA LEU A 21 -11.51 -6.18 -7.46
C LEU A 21 -10.71 -5.06 -8.16
N HIS A 22 -9.47 -5.30 -8.59
CA HIS A 22 -8.78 -4.36 -9.48
C HIS A 22 -9.24 -4.65 -10.91
N SER A 23 -10.43 -4.13 -11.19
CA SER A 23 -10.98 -3.89 -12.50
C SER A 23 -9.89 -3.38 -13.46
N GLN A 24 -9.88 -3.98 -14.64
CA GLN A 24 -9.07 -3.67 -15.80
C GLN A 24 -8.78 -2.15 -15.97
N ARG A 25 -7.64 -1.68 -15.47
CA ARG A 25 -7.00 -0.47 -16.01
C ARG A 25 -5.97 -0.93 -17.03
N LYS A 26 -6.38 -0.85 -18.29
CA LYS A 26 -5.50 -1.05 -19.44
C LYS A 26 -4.48 0.09 -19.38
N PRO A 27 -3.16 -0.19 -19.29
CA PRO A 27 -2.17 0.87 -19.27
C PRO A 27 -2.16 1.52 -20.66
N SER A 28 -2.46 2.82 -20.71
CA SER A 28 -2.07 3.65 -21.84
C SER A 28 -0.54 3.60 -21.94
N PHE A 29 -0.02 3.50 -23.15
CA PHE A 29 1.42 3.33 -23.41
C PHE A 29 2.30 4.51 -22.91
N ALA A 30 1.73 5.55 -22.30
CA ALA A 30 2.46 6.66 -21.69
C ALA A 30 2.88 6.40 -20.22
N ASP A 31 2.44 5.31 -19.59
CA ASP A 31 2.59 5.06 -18.15
C ASP A 31 3.64 4.00 -17.77
N ALA A 32 4.48 3.59 -18.73
CA ALA A 32 5.20 2.31 -18.70
C ALA A 32 6.33 2.16 -17.64
N GLU A 33 6.69 3.19 -16.88
CA GLU A 33 7.67 3.06 -15.77
C GLU A 33 7.08 3.30 -14.36
N SER A 34 5.77 3.53 -14.29
CA SER A 34 5.08 3.92 -13.07
C SER A 34 4.19 2.78 -12.55
N GLY A 35 4.72 1.93 -11.66
CA GLY A 35 3.86 0.92 -11.03
C GLY A 35 4.54 -0.19 -10.24
N ALA A 36 5.83 -0.42 -10.44
CA ALA A 36 6.53 -1.51 -9.74
C ALA A 36 7.09 -1.10 -8.36
N PHE A 37 6.37 -0.28 -7.60
CA PHE A 37 6.83 0.16 -6.26
C PHE A 37 7.11 -1.03 -5.33
N GLU A 38 6.37 -2.13 -5.50
CA GLU A 38 6.49 -3.36 -4.70
C GLU A 38 7.88 -4.00 -4.76
N ARG A 39 8.63 -3.79 -5.85
CA ARG A 39 9.98 -4.36 -6.07
C ARG A 39 11.09 -3.33 -5.83
N LYS A 40 10.73 -2.08 -5.54
CA LYS A 40 11.65 -0.98 -5.34
C LYS A 40 11.82 -0.72 -3.85
N VAL A 41 13.06 -0.43 -3.43
CA VAL A 41 13.30 0.14 -2.10
C VAL A 41 12.64 1.52 -2.00
N LEU A 42 12.20 1.90 -0.80
CA LEU A 42 11.45 3.13 -0.58
C LEU A 42 12.16 4.36 -1.18
N LEU A 43 13.48 4.47 -1.02
CA LEU A 43 14.26 5.61 -1.53
C LEU A 43 14.29 5.74 -3.07
N LYS A 44 13.91 4.68 -3.80
CA LYS A 44 13.79 4.68 -5.28
C LYS A 44 12.37 4.96 -5.77
N TRP A 45 11.41 5.18 -4.88
CA TRP A 45 10.05 5.47 -5.28
C TRP A 45 9.94 6.88 -5.86
N THR A 46 9.31 6.96 -7.03
CA THR A 46 8.85 8.21 -7.63
C THR A 46 7.56 8.69 -6.95
N CYS A 47 7.10 9.90 -7.27
CA CYS A 47 5.79 10.36 -6.82
C CYS A 47 4.67 9.43 -7.28
N ALA A 48 4.77 8.87 -8.49
CA ALA A 48 3.76 7.98 -9.03
C ALA A 48 3.75 6.62 -8.31
N ASP A 49 4.93 6.09 -7.94
CA ASP A 49 5.05 4.91 -7.08
C ASP A 49 4.38 5.14 -5.71
N ALA A 50 4.58 6.31 -5.09
CA ALA A 50 3.95 6.68 -3.82
C ALA A 50 2.40 6.76 -3.93
N LEU A 51 1.86 7.25 -5.05
CA LEU A 51 0.42 7.27 -5.30
C LEU A 51 -0.15 5.86 -5.48
N GLN A 52 0.54 4.99 -6.22
CA GLN A 52 0.16 3.58 -6.36
C GLN A 52 0.18 2.85 -5.02
N TRP A 53 1.17 3.13 -4.18
CA TRP A 53 1.22 2.62 -2.82
C TRP A 53 0.01 3.06 -1.99
N LEU A 54 -0.40 4.33 -2.03
CA LEU A 54 -1.61 4.80 -1.34
C LEU A 54 -2.87 4.06 -1.79
N ILE A 55 -3.02 3.83 -3.10
CA ILE A 55 -4.13 3.05 -3.66
C ILE A 55 -4.10 1.61 -3.13
N SER A 56 -2.92 0.98 -3.07
CA SER A 56 -2.77 -0.38 -2.53
C SER A 56 -3.20 -0.50 -1.06
N LEU A 57 -3.06 0.59 -0.29
CA LEU A 57 -3.55 0.68 1.08
C LEU A 57 -5.04 0.99 1.17
N GLY A 58 -5.72 1.36 0.08
CA GLY A 58 -7.09 1.87 0.10
C GLY A 58 -7.18 3.24 0.77
N LEU A 59 -6.15 4.08 0.62
CA LEU A 59 -6.05 5.42 1.19
C LEU A 59 -6.06 6.48 0.08
N GLU A 60 -6.92 6.27 -0.91
CA GLU A 60 -7.03 7.06 -2.14
C GLU A 60 -7.48 8.51 -1.87
N GLU A 61 -8.15 8.74 -0.74
CA GLU A 61 -8.55 10.07 -0.27
C GLU A 61 -7.36 11.05 -0.13
N TYR A 62 -6.13 10.55 0.03
CA TYR A 62 -4.93 11.38 0.16
C TYR A 62 -4.17 11.60 -1.15
N LEU A 63 -4.63 11.04 -2.28
CA LEU A 63 -3.90 11.14 -3.56
C LEU A 63 -3.69 12.58 -4.01
N ALA A 64 -4.72 13.44 -3.87
CA ALA A 64 -4.63 14.84 -4.26
C ALA A 64 -3.55 15.58 -3.45
N ALA A 65 -3.52 15.39 -2.13
CA ALA A 65 -2.55 16.02 -1.25
C ALA A 65 -1.11 15.55 -1.53
N PHE A 66 -0.92 14.24 -1.74
CA PHE A 66 0.40 13.67 -2.04
C PHE A 66 0.89 14.08 -3.42
N ARG A 67 0.00 14.16 -4.42
CA ARG A 67 0.33 14.63 -5.77
C ARG A 67 0.69 16.11 -5.77
N ALA A 68 -0.11 16.96 -5.11
CA ALA A 68 0.12 18.40 -5.04
C ALA A 68 1.47 18.73 -4.40
N ARG A 69 1.87 17.96 -3.39
CA ARG A 69 3.14 18.14 -2.67
C ARG A 69 4.30 17.32 -3.23
N ARG A 70 4.08 16.62 -4.35
CA ARG A 70 5.08 15.76 -5.02
C ARG A 70 5.78 14.80 -4.04
N VAL A 71 4.99 14.15 -3.19
CA VAL A 71 5.50 13.20 -2.20
C VAL A 71 6.09 12.00 -2.92
N ASP A 72 7.40 11.82 -2.82
CA ASP A 72 8.17 10.70 -3.37
C ASP A 72 8.65 9.76 -2.24
N GLY A 73 9.44 8.76 -2.60
CA GLY A 73 10.04 7.83 -1.65
C GLY A 73 10.94 8.45 -0.60
N LYS A 74 11.69 9.49 -0.96
CA LYS A 74 12.59 10.20 -0.03
C LYS A 74 11.79 11.02 0.97
N ALA A 75 10.72 11.67 0.53
CA ALA A 75 9.78 12.37 1.38
C ALA A 75 9.11 11.40 2.35
N LEU A 76 8.59 10.28 1.85
CA LEU A 76 7.98 9.22 2.67
C LEU A 76 8.93 8.65 3.72
N SER A 77 10.20 8.46 3.39
CA SER A 77 11.22 7.97 4.32
C SER A 77 11.49 8.94 5.48
N LYS A 78 11.18 10.22 5.30
CA LYS A 78 11.37 11.28 6.31
C LYS A 78 10.06 11.72 6.96
N CYS A 79 8.92 11.19 6.52
CA CYS A 79 7.61 11.57 7.05
C CYS A 79 7.47 11.05 8.49
N ASP A 80 7.39 11.98 9.44
CA ASP A 80 6.98 11.71 10.81
C ASP A 80 5.46 11.94 10.99
N ARG A 81 4.97 11.78 12.23
CA ARG A 81 3.58 12.07 12.60
C ARG A 81 3.15 13.49 12.21
N ALA A 82 3.97 14.50 12.45
CA ALA A 82 3.68 15.88 12.11
C ALA A 82 3.62 16.08 10.58
N ALA A 83 4.58 15.53 9.83
CA ALA A 83 4.57 15.58 8.37
C ALA A 83 3.30 14.94 7.77
N PHE A 84 2.88 13.77 8.26
CA PHE A 84 1.63 13.14 7.83
C PHE A 84 0.41 13.98 8.16
N THR A 85 0.39 14.61 9.34
CA THR A 85 -0.71 15.51 9.73
C THR A 85 -0.77 16.73 8.83
N GLN A 86 0.37 17.33 8.49
CA GLN A 86 0.44 18.44 7.55
C GLN A 86 -0.03 18.03 6.16
N LEU A 87 0.19 16.78 5.73
CA LEU A 87 -0.32 16.21 4.48
C LEU A 87 -1.84 15.96 4.49
N GLY A 88 -2.53 16.25 5.58
CA GLY A 88 -3.96 15.99 5.75
C GLY A 88 -4.29 14.61 6.32
N VAL A 89 -3.29 13.79 6.63
CA VAL A 89 -3.48 12.46 7.24
C VAL A 89 -3.64 12.64 8.76
N THR A 90 -4.82 13.10 9.16
CA THR A 90 -5.16 13.41 10.57
C THR A 90 -5.56 12.17 11.37
N ARG A 91 -6.06 11.12 10.71
CA ARG A 91 -6.49 9.86 11.34
C ARG A 91 -5.29 9.03 11.81
N ILE A 92 -5.27 8.70 13.12
CA ILE A 92 -4.21 7.87 13.72
C ILE A 92 -4.10 6.50 13.03
N ALA A 93 -5.24 5.83 12.81
CA ALA A 93 -5.25 4.51 12.16
C ALA A 93 -4.66 4.53 10.75
N HIS A 94 -4.87 5.61 9.99
CA HIS A 94 -4.32 5.75 8.65
C HIS A 94 -2.80 5.93 8.70
N ARG A 95 -2.29 6.77 9.62
CA ARG A 95 -0.85 6.92 9.83
C ARG A 95 -0.18 5.61 10.24
N GLN A 96 -0.72 4.91 11.22
CA GLN A 96 -0.19 3.61 11.65
C GLN A 96 -0.16 2.60 10.49
N LYS A 97 -1.19 2.58 9.65
CA LYS A 97 -1.24 1.73 8.46
C LYS A 97 -0.17 2.10 7.43
N MET A 98 0.04 3.39 7.20
CA MET A 98 1.11 3.91 6.33
C MET A 98 2.49 3.51 6.89
N GLU A 99 2.77 3.82 8.16
CA GLU A 99 4.03 3.51 8.84
C GLU A 99 4.33 2.00 8.82
N ALA A 100 3.35 1.16 9.16
CA ALA A 100 3.50 -0.29 9.13
C ALA A 100 3.78 -0.84 7.73
N SER A 101 3.20 -0.21 6.69
CA SER A 101 3.48 -0.59 5.30
C SER A 101 4.87 -0.13 4.86
N LEU A 102 5.29 1.09 5.17
CA LEU A 102 6.57 1.66 4.75
C LEU A 102 7.76 0.87 5.31
N ARG A 103 7.63 0.33 6.53
CA ARG A 103 8.63 -0.57 7.15
C ARG A 103 9.03 -1.76 6.28
N ARG A 104 8.18 -2.20 5.35
CA ARG A 104 8.47 -3.33 4.44
C ARG A 104 9.41 -2.93 3.29
N TYR A 105 9.47 -1.63 2.99
CA TYR A 105 10.21 -1.07 1.85
C TYR A 105 11.42 -0.24 2.30
N MET A 106 11.46 0.13 3.58
CA MET A 106 12.68 0.53 4.28
C MET A 106 13.48 -0.75 4.48
N GLY A 107 14.40 -1.05 3.56
CA GLY A 107 15.17 -2.30 3.60
C GLY A 107 15.71 -2.56 4.99
N SER A 108 15.51 -3.78 5.51
CA SER A 108 16.33 -4.25 6.61
C SER A 108 17.77 -4.16 6.13
N ALA A 109 18.56 -3.31 6.79
CA ALA A 109 20.01 -3.32 6.65
C ALA A 109 20.56 -4.73 6.91
#